data_AF-A0A523ZEC6-F1
#
_entry.id   AF-A0A523ZEC6-F1
#
_cell.length_a   1.000
_cell.length_b   1.000
_cell.length_c   1.000
_cell.angle_alpha   90.00
_cell.angle_beta   90.00
_cell.angle_gamma   90.00
#
_symmetry.space_group_name_H-M   'P 1'
#
loop_
_entity.id
_entity.type
_entity.pdbx_description
1 polymer ?
#
loop_
_entity_poly.entity_id
_entity_poly.type
_entity_poly.pdbx_seq_one_letter_code
_entity_poly.pdbx_strand_id
1 'polypeptide(L)'
;MTKDDIKVLIKDLRRQRAALEKKEKTLKTREDELKKRLEKASKMTVDEAKKILLDEVQKGLTADVAKKIRGAEERIQQEASEKAKEILVDSMKHGATSYVAEYTVSTVRVPNEGVKGRIIGKEGRNIRAFERETGVELELDEANEIKLSSFDSIRREIAKRALLSLIKDTRIQPSRIEEVVKQTKAQMEDVLLE
;
A
#
# COMPACT_ATOMS: atom_id res chain seq x y z
N MET A 1 81.29 6.67 24.60
CA MET A 1 80.72 6.56 25.96
C MET A 1 81.30 5.33 26.61
N THR A 2 81.98 5.49 27.75
CA THR A 2 82.54 4.34 28.50
C THR A 2 81.42 3.58 29.22
N LYS A 3 81.65 2.30 29.57
CA LYS A 3 80.66 1.49 30.30
C LYS A 3 80.23 2.12 31.63
N ASP A 4 81.07 2.97 32.21
CA ASP A 4 80.79 3.65 33.48
C ASP A 4 79.89 4.88 33.29
N ASP A 5 80.03 5.62 32.17
CA ASP A 5 79.11 6.71 31.82
C ASP A 5 77.66 6.19 31.65
N ILE A 6 77.51 5.02 31.03
CA ILE A 6 76.21 4.36 30.84
C ILE A 6 75.61 3.92 32.19
N LYS A 7 76.43 3.43 33.14
CA LYS A 7 75.96 3.06 34.48
C LYS A 7 75.47 4.25 35.28
N VAL A 8 76.17 5.39 35.21
CA VAL A 8 75.77 6.63 35.88
C VAL A 8 74.45 7.12 35.32
N LEU A 9 74.29 7.14 33.99
CA LEU A 9 73.04 7.56 33.35
C LEU A 9 71.85 6.65 33.71
N ILE A 10 72.06 5.33 33.77
CA ILE A 10 71.02 4.38 34.20
C ILE A 10 70.61 4.64 35.67
N LYS A 11 71.56 4.97 36.54
CA LYS A 11 71.29 5.26 37.95
C LYS A 11 70.48 6.55 38.11
N ASP A 12 70.81 7.60 37.35
CA ASP A 12 70.06 8.86 37.37
C ASP A 12 68.67 8.71 36.77
N LEU A 13 68.52 7.96 35.66
CA LEU A 13 67.23 7.67 35.06
C LEU A 13 66.31 6.90 36.04
N ARG A 14 66.85 5.93 36.78
CA ARG A 14 66.12 5.20 37.83
C ARG A 14 65.69 6.12 38.97
N ARG A 15 66.55 7.06 39.38
CA ARG A 15 66.23 8.03 40.43
C ARG A 15 65.13 9.00 39.98
N GLN A 16 65.21 9.49 38.75
CA GLN A 16 64.18 10.34 38.15
C GLN A 16 62.85 9.60 38.04
N ARG A 17 62.86 8.34 37.58
CA ARG A 17 61.66 7.52 37.49
C ARG A 17 61.01 7.28 38.85
N ALA A 18 61.81 6.95 39.88
CA ALA A 18 61.30 6.78 41.23
C ALA A 18 60.71 8.09 41.81
N ALA A 19 61.33 9.24 41.51
CA ALA A 19 60.80 10.54 41.91
C ALA A 19 59.50 10.89 41.18
N LEU A 20 59.39 10.52 39.90
CA LEU A 20 58.19 10.73 39.08
C LEU A 20 57.04 9.85 39.59
N GLU A 21 57.30 8.55 39.83
CA GLU A 21 56.31 7.63 40.40
C GLU A 21 55.82 8.09 41.79
N LYS A 22 56.72 8.65 42.61
CA LYS A 22 56.33 9.23 43.90
C LYS A 22 55.45 10.47 43.71
N LYS A 23 55.78 11.36 42.77
CA LYS A 23 54.96 12.53 42.45
C LYS A 23 53.58 12.13 41.92
N GLU A 24 53.51 11.17 41.01
CA GLU A 24 52.24 10.65 40.49
C GLU A 24 51.36 10.08 41.60
N LYS A 25 51.93 9.29 42.52
CA LYS A 25 51.20 8.78 43.68
C LYS A 25 50.67 9.92 44.55
N THR A 26 51.49 10.93 44.83
CA THR A 26 51.05 12.09 45.64
C THR A 26 49.99 12.94 44.96
N LEU A 27 50.02 13.04 43.62
CA LEU A 27 49.00 13.74 42.84
C LEU A 27 47.67 12.99 42.88
N LYS A 28 47.70 11.67 42.64
CA LYS A 28 46.50 10.81 42.75
C LYS A 28 45.85 10.91 44.13
N THR A 29 46.64 10.84 45.21
CA THR A 29 46.10 10.96 46.56
C THR A 29 45.47 12.33 46.82
N ARG A 30 46.08 13.42 46.30
CA ARG A 30 45.53 14.77 46.43
C ARG A 30 44.24 14.94 45.61
N GLU A 31 44.19 14.38 44.41
CA GLU A 31 42.97 14.38 43.60
C GLU A 31 41.83 13.65 44.30
N ASP A 32 42.09 12.49 44.90
CA ASP A 32 41.09 11.74 45.64
C ASP A 32 40.62 12.46 46.90
N GLU A 33 41.52 13.15 47.62
CA GLU A 33 41.16 14.00 48.75
C GLU A 33 40.29 15.19 48.33
N LEU A 34 40.64 15.85 47.22
CA LEU A 34 39.86 16.96 46.69
C LEU A 34 38.47 16.50 46.24
N LYS A 35 38.36 15.35 45.57
CA LYS A 35 37.07 14.73 45.23
C LYS A 35 36.24 14.49 46.48
N LYS A 36 36.79 13.84 47.51
CA LYS A 36 36.07 13.58 48.78
C LYS A 36 35.64 14.86 49.50
N ARG A 37 36.45 15.92 49.46
CA ARG A 37 36.08 17.22 50.04
C ARG A 37 34.95 17.88 49.26
N LEU A 38 35.00 17.82 47.94
CA LEU A 38 33.91 18.29 47.07
C LEU A 38 32.63 17.51 47.32
N GLU A 39 32.69 16.17 47.38
CA GLU A 39 31.53 15.30 47.67
C GLU A 39 30.89 15.62 49.03
N LYS A 40 31.70 15.88 50.05
CA LYS A 40 31.21 16.29 51.37
C LYS A 40 30.58 17.69 51.36
N ALA A 41 31.18 18.63 50.64
CA ALA A 41 30.68 20.00 50.54
C ALA A 41 29.37 20.09 49.74
N SER A 42 29.27 19.34 48.64
CA SER A 42 28.10 19.24 47.79
C SER A 42 27.00 18.33 48.36
N LYS A 43 27.33 17.53 49.40
CA LYS A 43 26.47 16.47 49.96
C LYS A 43 26.01 15.45 48.91
N MET A 44 26.76 15.29 47.83
CA MET A 44 26.46 14.37 46.73
C MET A 44 27.76 13.78 46.20
N THR A 45 27.71 12.50 45.85
CA THR A 45 28.81 11.81 45.17
C THR A 45 28.92 12.27 43.72
N VAL A 46 30.08 12.04 43.10
CA VAL A 46 30.30 12.34 41.66
C VAL A 46 29.30 11.59 40.77
N ASP A 47 28.99 10.33 41.12
CA ASP A 47 28.05 9.51 40.36
C ASP A 47 26.60 10.00 40.48
N GLU A 48 26.20 10.50 41.66
CA GLU A 48 24.87 11.11 41.86
C GLU A 48 24.73 12.39 41.06
N ALA A 49 25.75 13.27 41.06
CA ALA A 49 25.74 14.50 40.27
C ALA A 49 25.62 14.20 38.76
N LYS A 50 26.37 13.19 38.28
CA LYS A 50 26.29 12.73 36.89
C LYS A 50 24.90 12.18 36.56
N LYS A 51 24.30 11.40 37.46
CA LYS A 51 22.95 10.85 37.28
C LYS A 51 21.90 11.95 37.19
N ILE A 52 21.94 12.94 38.08
CA ILE A 52 21.01 14.08 38.08
C ILE A 52 21.11 14.85 36.76
N LEU A 53 22.34 15.18 36.33
CA LEU A 53 22.55 15.90 35.08
C LEU A 53 22.01 15.13 33.86
N LEU A 54 22.28 13.82 33.81
CA LEU A 54 21.77 12.97 32.72
C LEU A 54 20.24 12.88 32.74
N ASP A 55 19.63 12.77 33.92
CA ASP A 55 18.17 12.69 34.08
C ASP A 55 17.49 13.99 33.64
N GLU A 56 18.09 15.14 33.93
CA GLU A 56 17.58 16.46 33.55
C GLU A 56 17.72 16.72 32.04
N VAL A 57 18.86 16.34 31.46
CA VAL A 57 19.07 16.36 30.00
C VAL A 57 18.08 15.43 29.30
N GLN A 58 17.83 14.24 29.84
CA GLN A 58 16.87 13.28 29.29
C GLN A 58 15.43 13.80 29.35
N LYS A 59 15.03 14.47 30.45
CA LYS A 59 13.72 15.13 30.57
C LYS A 59 13.56 16.25 29.54
N GLY A 60 14.58 17.08 29.33
CA GLY A 60 14.57 18.12 28.29
C GLY A 60 14.45 17.55 26.88
N LEU A 61 15.21 16.49 26.57
CA LEU A 61 15.19 15.84 25.25
C LEU A 61 13.86 15.16 24.92
N THR A 62 13.11 14.70 25.93
CA THR A 62 11.86 13.97 25.70
C THR A 62 10.85 14.80 24.90
N ALA A 63 10.75 16.11 25.16
CA ALA A 63 9.86 17.00 24.43
C ALA A 63 10.29 17.19 22.96
N ASP A 64 11.61 17.35 22.72
CA ASP A 64 12.17 17.50 21.37
C ASP A 64 12.02 16.23 20.54
N VAL A 65 12.23 15.07 21.16
CA VAL A 65 12.00 13.76 20.53
C VAL A 65 10.53 13.62 20.14
N ALA A 66 9.59 13.93 21.05
CA ALA A 66 8.16 13.87 20.75
C ALA A 66 7.73 14.83 19.62
N LYS A 67 8.37 16.00 19.51
CA LYS A 67 8.11 16.94 18.41
C LYS A 67 8.65 16.42 17.07
N LYS A 68 9.84 15.82 17.07
CA LYS A 68 10.42 15.19 15.87
C LYS A 68 9.59 14.01 15.39
N ILE A 69 9.11 13.16 16.31
CA ILE A 69 8.25 12.03 15.98
C ILE A 69 6.96 12.51 15.31
N ARG A 70 6.24 13.46 15.92
CA ARG A 70 5.01 14.03 15.32
C ARG A 70 5.24 14.62 13.93
N GLY A 71 6.31 15.39 13.74
CA GLY A 71 6.63 15.95 12.44
C GLY A 71 7.04 14.89 11.39
N ALA A 72 7.59 13.76 11.82
CA ALA A 72 7.86 12.63 10.93
C ALA A 72 6.57 11.88 10.56
N GLU A 73 5.68 11.65 11.53
CA GLU A 73 4.37 11.03 11.29
C GLU A 73 3.51 11.85 10.32
N GLU A 74 3.43 13.17 10.49
CA GLU A 74 2.70 14.05 9.57
C GLU A 74 3.24 13.97 8.13
N ARG A 75 4.58 13.94 7.98
CA ARG A 75 5.22 13.81 6.67
C ARG A 75 4.92 12.46 6.03
N ILE A 76 5.02 11.38 6.80
CA ILE A 76 4.67 10.02 6.35
C ILE A 76 3.22 9.97 5.88
N GLN A 77 2.30 10.58 6.64
CA GLN A 77 0.88 10.61 6.28
C GLN A 77 0.65 11.32 4.94
N GLN A 78 1.32 12.46 4.71
CA GLN A 78 1.23 13.22 3.46
C GLN A 78 1.81 12.44 2.27
N GLU A 79 3.01 11.89 2.42
CA GLU A 79 3.67 11.09 1.38
C GLU A 79 2.87 9.82 1.05
N ALA A 80 2.32 9.15 2.07
CA ALA A 80 1.46 7.98 1.88
C ALA A 80 0.19 8.34 1.09
N SER A 81 -0.43 9.49 1.37
CA SER A 81 -1.62 9.93 0.64
C SER A 81 -1.32 10.21 -0.84
N GLU A 82 -0.21 10.88 -1.14
CA GLU A 82 0.18 11.14 -2.54
C GLU A 82 0.52 9.85 -3.27
N LYS A 83 1.28 8.96 -2.63
CA LYS A 83 1.64 7.66 -3.21
C LYS A 83 0.41 6.78 -3.45
N ALA A 84 -0.58 6.82 -2.56
CA ALA A 84 -1.84 6.10 -2.76
C ALA A 84 -2.60 6.62 -4.00
N LYS A 85 -2.65 7.95 -4.20
CA LYS A 85 -3.25 8.54 -5.41
C LYS A 85 -2.49 8.12 -6.66
N GLU A 86 -1.16 8.14 -6.63
CA GLU A 86 -0.33 7.69 -7.76
C GLU A 86 -0.62 6.23 -8.12
N ILE A 87 -0.66 5.34 -7.13
CA ILE A 87 -1.00 3.92 -7.33
C ILE A 87 -2.38 3.76 -7.95
N LEU A 88 -3.39 4.50 -7.47
CA LEU A 88 -4.74 4.46 -8.04
C LEU A 88 -4.75 4.94 -9.48
N VAL A 89 -4.10 6.06 -9.77
CA VAL A 89 -3.99 6.61 -11.14
C VAL A 89 -3.28 5.61 -12.05
N ASP A 90 -2.21 5.00 -11.59
CA ASP A 90 -1.46 4.01 -12.36
C ASP A 90 -2.26 2.74 -12.60
N SER A 91 -3.01 2.29 -11.59
CA SER A 91 -3.94 1.16 -11.70
C SER A 91 -5.09 1.45 -12.65
N MET A 92 -5.60 2.69 -12.70
CA MET A 92 -6.61 3.08 -13.69
C MET A 92 -6.04 3.10 -15.11
N LYS A 93 -4.81 3.62 -15.29
CA LYS A 93 -4.13 3.66 -16.59
C LYS A 93 -3.84 2.26 -17.14
N HIS A 94 -3.34 1.36 -16.29
CA HIS A 94 -2.90 0.02 -16.71
C HIS A 94 -4.00 -1.05 -16.55
N GLY A 95 -4.97 -0.85 -15.67
CA GLY A 95 -6.13 -1.73 -15.54
C GLY A 95 -7.06 -1.65 -16.75
N ALA A 96 -7.10 -0.52 -17.46
CA ALA A 96 -7.97 -0.35 -18.62
C ALA A 96 -7.64 -1.27 -19.81
N THR A 97 -6.41 -1.74 -19.97
CA THR A 97 -6.02 -2.49 -21.19
C THR A 97 -6.32 -3.98 -21.12
N SER A 98 -6.30 -4.60 -19.94
CA SER A 98 -6.62 -6.03 -19.81
C SER A 98 -8.07 -6.32 -19.37
N TYR A 99 -8.73 -5.37 -18.69
CA TYR A 99 -10.11 -5.54 -18.18
C TYR A 99 -11.20 -5.19 -19.20
N VAL A 100 -10.93 -4.30 -20.17
CA VAL A 100 -11.94 -3.87 -21.15
C VAL A 100 -12.41 -5.04 -22.03
N ALA A 101 -11.58 -6.03 -22.34
CA ALA A 101 -12.02 -7.20 -23.13
C ALA A 101 -12.99 -8.12 -22.36
N GLU A 102 -12.71 -8.40 -21.08
CA GLU A 102 -13.58 -9.23 -20.23
C GLU A 102 -14.87 -8.48 -19.82
N TYR A 103 -14.80 -7.15 -19.68
CA TYR A 103 -15.91 -6.29 -19.27
C TYR A 103 -16.58 -5.55 -20.42
N THR A 104 -16.36 -5.88 -21.69
CA THR A 104 -17.20 -5.36 -22.79
C THR A 104 -17.99 -6.45 -23.49
N VAL A 105 -17.55 -7.71 -23.39
CA VAL A 105 -18.14 -8.83 -24.13
C VAL A 105 -18.73 -9.85 -23.16
N SER A 106 -19.89 -10.41 -23.51
CA SER A 106 -20.46 -11.57 -22.84
C SER A 106 -20.95 -12.59 -23.86
N THR A 107 -20.64 -13.85 -23.66
CA THR A 107 -21.00 -14.90 -24.61
C THR A 107 -22.22 -15.69 -24.16
N VAL A 108 -23.15 -15.95 -25.09
CA VAL A 108 -24.30 -16.84 -24.92
C VAL A 108 -24.20 -17.98 -25.93
N ARG A 109 -24.23 -19.21 -25.43
CA ARG A 109 -24.25 -20.41 -26.27
C ARG A 109 -25.65 -20.69 -26.80
N VAL A 110 -25.74 -20.98 -28.08
CA VAL A 110 -26.99 -21.30 -28.77
C VAL A 110 -27.09 -22.81 -28.94
N PRO A 111 -28.27 -23.44 -28.70
CA PRO A 111 -28.41 -24.89 -28.79
C PRO A 111 -28.18 -25.48 -30.20
N ASN A 112 -28.51 -24.72 -31.25
CA ASN A 112 -28.35 -25.11 -32.65
C ASN A 112 -28.55 -23.90 -33.59
N GLU A 113 -28.16 -24.08 -34.86
CA GLU A 113 -28.32 -23.09 -35.94
C GLU A 113 -29.78 -22.65 -36.16
N GLY A 114 -30.76 -23.50 -35.88
CA GLY A 114 -32.19 -23.14 -35.98
C GLY A 114 -32.61 -22.07 -34.97
N VAL A 115 -32.06 -22.09 -33.76
CA VAL A 115 -32.26 -21.03 -32.77
C VAL A 115 -31.52 -19.75 -33.19
N LYS A 116 -30.29 -19.88 -33.69
CA LYS A 116 -29.49 -18.75 -34.21
C LYS A 116 -30.24 -18.01 -35.34
N GLY A 117 -30.82 -18.75 -36.29
CA GLY A 117 -31.66 -18.19 -37.36
C GLY A 117 -32.90 -17.44 -36.85
N ARG A 118 -33.51 -17.89 -35.76
CA ARG A 118 -34.63 -17.17 -35.11
C ARG A 118 -34.18 -15.90 -34.39
N ILE A 119 -33.00 -15.91 -33.79
CA ILE A 119 -32.41 -14.72 -33.16
C ILE A 119 -32.11 -13.64 -34.20
N ILE A 120 -31.59 -14.02 -35.37
CA ILE A 120 -31.38 -13.09 -36.49
C ILE A 120 -32.74 -12.58 -37.01
N GLY A 121 -33.66 -13.52 -37.30
CA GLY A 121 -34.94 -13.22 -37.94
C GLY A 121 -34.78 -12.86 -39.43
N LYS A 122 -35.89 -12.78 -40.16
CA LYS A 122 -35.87 -12.37 -41.59
C LYS A 122 -35.30 -10.95 -41.70
N GLU A 123 -34.31 -10.76 -42.57
CA GLU A 123 -33.61 -9.48 -42.80
C GLU A 123 -32.96 -8.87 -41.54
N GLY A 124 -32.66 -9.69 -40.53
CA GLY A 124 -32.10 -9.20 -39.27
C GLY A 124 -33.11 -8.44 -38.40
N ARG A 125 -34.42 -8.60 -38.63
CA ARG A 125 -35.46 -7.85 -37.90
C ARG A 125 -35.41 -8.10 -36.39
N ASN A 126 -35.14 -9.34 -35.98
CA ASN A 126 -35.18 -9.71 -34.56
C ASN A 126 -33.92 -9.23 -33.85
N ILE A 127 -32.73 -9.44 -34.43
CA ILE A 127 -31.47 -8.97 -33.87
C ILE A 127 -31.48 -7.44 -33.73
N ARG A 128 -31.92 -6.69 -34.75
CA ARG A 128 -32.03 -5.23 -34.67
C ARG A 128 -33.04 -4.73 -33.64
N ALA A 129 -34.15 -5.45 -33.45
CA ALA A 129 -35.11 -5.13 -32.40
C ALA A 129 -34.47 -5.36 -31.03
N PHE A 130 -33.79 -6.48 -30.84
CA PHE A 130 -33.09 -6.81 -29.61
C PHE A 130 -32.00 -5.80 -29.25
N GLU A 131 -31.14 -5.44 -30.22
CA GLU A 131 -30.09 -4.44 -30.03
C GLU A 131 -30.66 -3.08 -29.67
N ARG A 132 -31.79 -2.69 -30.27
CA ARG A 132 -32.48 -1.43 -29.97
C ARG A 132 -33.06 -1.40 -28.55
N GLU A 133 -33.72 -2.48 -28.13
CA GLU A 133 -34.36 -2.56 -26.81
C GLU A 133 -33.35 -2.65 -25.66
N THR A 134 -32.22 -3.32 -25.90
CA THR A 134 -31.18 -3.56 -24.91
C THR A 134 -30.07 -2.50 -24.93
N GLY A 135 -29.82 -1.87 -26.09
CA GLY A 135 -28.68 -0.98 -26.29
C GLY A 135 -27.34 -1.71 -26.28
N VAL A 136 -27.33 -2.97 -26.71
CA VAL A 136 -26.17 -3.88 -26.79
C VAL A 136 -26.02 -4.34 -28.22
N GLU A 137 -24.79 -4.49 -28.71
CA GLU A 137 -24.50 -5.02 -30.05
C GLU A 137 -24.33 -6.55 -29.99
N LEU A 138 -24.92 -7.26 -30.96
CA LEU A 138 -24.83 -8.72 -31.05
C LEU A 138 -23.95 -9.13 -32.22
N GLU A 139 -22.88 -9.87 -31.92
CA GLU A 139 -22.03 -10.50 -32.92
C GLU A 139 -22.24 -12.02 -32.91
N LEU A 140 -22.44 -12.60 -34.10
CA LEU A 140 -22.76 -14.00 -34.28
C LEU A 140 -21.56 -14.72 -34.90
N ASP A 141 -21.05 -15.73 -34.23
CA ASP A 141 -19.91 -16.52 -34.70
C ASP A 141 -20.36 -17.87 -35.30
N GLU A 142 -19.50 -18.52 -36.09
CA GLU A 142 -19.71 -19.86 -36.67
C GLU A 142 -19.79 -20.95 -35.58
N ALA A 143 -19.25 -20.68 -34.38
CA ALA A 143 -19.20 -21.62 -33.26
C ALA A 143 -20.51 -21.81 -32.47
N ASN A 144 -21.68 -21.43 -33.00
CA ASN A 144 -22.97 -21.39 -32.26
C ASN A 144 -22.91 -20.55 -30.97
N GLU A 145 -22.06 -19.52 -30.96
CA GLU A 145 -21.92 -18.57 -29.85
C GLU A 145 -22.32 -17.15 -30.31
N ILE A 146 -23.01 -16.43 -29.42
CA ILE A 146 -23.39 -15.02 -29.63
C ILE A 146 -22.62 -14.18 -28.63
N LYS A 147 -21.87 -13.21 -29.13
CA LYS A 147 -21.16 -12.23 -28.32
C LYS A 147 -22.02 -10.98 -28.16
N LEU A 148 -22.18 -10.53 -26.92
CA LEU A 148 -22.93 -9.35 -26.51
C LEU A 148 -21.93 -8.26 -26.13
N SER A 149 -21.87 -7.19 -26.90
CA SER A 149 -20.90 -6.11 -26.74
C SER A 149 -21.57 -4.84 -26.21
N SER A 150 -21.13 -4.34 -25.06
CA SER A 150 -21.59 -3.05 -24.52
C SER A 150 -20.63 -2.52 -23.46
N PHE A 151 -20.45 -1.20 -23.40
CA PHE A 151 -19.68 -0.52 -22.35
C PHE A 151 -20.40 -0.46 -21.00
N ASP A 152 -21.71 -0.70 -20.98
CA ASP A 152 -22.54 -0.71 -19.77
C ASP A 152 -22.74 -2.17 -19.31
N SER A 153 -22.19 -2.51 -18.14
CA SER A 153 -22.27 -3.86 -17.57
C SER A 153 -23.69 -4.27 -17.19
N ILE A 154 -24.54 -3.30 -16.80
CA ILE A 154 -25.94 -3.55 -16.45
C ILE A 154 -26.72 -3.88 -17.72
N ARG A 155 -26.58 -3.06 -18.77
CA ARG A 155 -27.25 -3.35 -20.05
C ARG A 155 -26.85 -4.71 -20.62
N ARG A 156 -25.57 -5.07 -20.51
CA ARG A 156 -25.07 -6.36 -21.00
C ARG A 156 -25.66 -7.53 -20.23
N GLU A 157 -25.77 -7.42 -18.91
CA GLU A 157 -26.37 -8.47 -18.09
C GLU A 157 -27.88 -8.61 -18.36
N ILE A 158 -28.59 -7.49 -18.53
CA ILE A 158 -30.00 -7.48 -18.95
C ILE A 158 -30.16 -8.17 -20.31
N ALA A 159 -29.31 -7.83 -21.28
CA ALA A 159 -29.32 -8.45 -22.60
C ALA A 159 -29.04 -9.95 -22.52
N LYS A 160 -28.04 -10.37 -21.76
CA LYS A 160 -27.70 -11.78 -21.58
C LYS A 160 -28.88 -12.58 -21.01
N ARG A 161 -29.52 -12.09 -19.95
CA ARG A 161 -30.67 -12.73 -19.31
C ARG A 161 -31.89 -12.77 -20.22
N ALA A 162 -32.18 -11.66 -20.90
CA ALA A 162 -33.28 -11.58 -21.85
C ALA A 162 -33.08 -12.57 -23.01
N LEU A 163 -31.86 -12.66 -23.56
CA LEU A 163 -31.53 -13.58 -24.65
C LEU A 163 -31.67 -15.04 -24.22
N LEU A 164 -31.17 -15.40 -23.02
CA LEU A 164 -31.34 -16.75 -22.46
C LEU A 164 -32.82 -17.11 -22.25
N SER A 165 -33.64 -16.14 -21.80
CA SER A 165 -35.08 -16.32 -21.62
C SER A 165 -35.79 -16.55 -22.97
N LEU A 166 -35.47 -15.74 -23.98
CA LEU A 166 -36.00 -15.88 -25.35
C LEU A 166 -35.60 -17.21 -26.01
N ILE A 167 -34.38 -17.69 -25.77
CA ILE A 167 -33.92 -19.00 -26.25
C ILE A 167 -34.77 -20.13 -25.64
N LYS A 168 -35.05 -20.05 -24.34
CA LYS A 168 -35.91 -21.02 -23.63
C LYS A 168 -37.37 -20.96 -24.10
N ASP A 169 -37.90 -19.76 -24.32
CA ASP A 169 -39.29 -19.54 -24.77
C ASP A 169 -39.48 -19.89 -26.25
N THR A 170 -38.40 -19.94 -27.04
CA THR A 170 -38.37 -20.29 -28.47
C THR A 170 -39.09 -19.29 -29.40
N ARG A 171 -39.91 -18.39 -28.84
CA ARG A 171 -40.65 -17.32 -29.52
C ARG A 171 -39.81 -16.03 -29.53
N ILE A 172 -39.11 -15.83 -30.64
CA ILE A 172 -38.23 -14.66 -30.84
C ILE A 172 -38.86 -13.79 -31.93
N GLN A 173 -39.62 -12.78 -31.49
CA GLN A 173 -40.30 -11.79 -32.34
C GLN A 173 -40.20 -10.40 -31.67
N PRO A 174 -40.28 -9.29 -32.43
CA PRO A 174 -40.04 -7.96 -31.87
C PRO A 174 -40.88 -7.62 -30.63
N SER A 175 -42.18 -7.94 -30.64
CA SER A 175 -43.08 -7.69 -29.51
C SER A 175 -42.68 -8.49 -28.26
N ARG A 176 -42.27 -9.75 -28.44
CA ARG A 176 -41.83 -10.60 -27.32
C ARG A 176 -40.47 -10.17 -26.78
N ILE A 177 -39.58 -9.70 -27.66
CA ILE A 177 -38.28 -9.15 -27.27
C ILE A 177 -38.48 -7.95 -26.36
N GLU A 178 -39.31 -6.99 -26.76
CA GLU A 178 -39.62 -5.79 -25.97
C GLU A 178 -40.18 -6.18 -24.58
N GLU A 179 -41.15 -7.09 -24.53
CA GLU A 179 -41.76 -7.56 -23.29
C GLU A 179 -40.74 -8.21 -22.35
N VAL A 180 -39.93 -9.15 -22.86
CA VAL A 180 -38.93 -9.88 -22.06
C VAL A 180 -37.82 -8.94 -21.57
N VAL A 181 -37.36 -8.00 -22.41
CA VAL A 181 -36.35 -7.01 -22.02
C VAL A 181 -36.90 -6.10 -20.92
N LYS A 182 -38.15 -5.64 -21.03
CA LYS A 182 -38.80 -4.82 -20.00
C LYS A 182 -38.96 -5.57 -18.68
N GLN A 183 -39.41 -6.83 -18.72
CA GLN A 183 -39.51 -7.68 -17.53
C GLN A 183 -38.14 -7.92 -16.88
N THR A 184 -37.10 -8.16 -17.69
CA THR A 184 -35.73 -8.38 -17.20
C THR A 184 -35.15 -7.12 -16.58
N LYS A 185 -35.43 -5.93 -17.14
CA LYS A 185 -35.05 -4.63 -16.56
C LYS A 185 -35.64 -4.46 -15.15
N ALA A 186 -36.95 -4.67 -15.00
CA ALA A 186 -37.62 -4.56 -13.70
C ALA A 186 -37.05 -5.55 -12.66
N GLN A 187 -36.84 -6.82 -13.05
CA GLN A 187 -36.23 -7.81 -12.16
C GLN A 187 -34.81 -7.44 -11.73
N MET A 188 -34.04 -6.76 -12.59
CA MET A 188 -32.69 -6.31 -12.23
C MET A 188 -32.71 -5.09 -11.30
N GLU A 189 -33.69 -4.20 -11.42
CA GLU A 189 -33.87 -3.09 -10.48
C GLU A 189 -34.16 -3.60 -9.06
N ASP A 190 -35.03 -4.60 -8.92
CA ASP A 190 -35.36 -5.20 -7.62
C ASP A 190 -34.12 -5.82 -6.94
N VAL A 191 -33.27 -6.55 -7.70
CA VAL A 191 -32.04 -7.17 -7.16
C VAL A 191 -30.97 -6.15 -6.77
N LEU A 192 -30.97 -4.95 -7.37
CA LEU A 192 -30.00 -3.90 -7.04
C LEU A 192 -30.41 -3.04 -5.83
N LEU A 193 -31.68 -3.09 -5.43
CA LEU A 193 -32.24 -2.35 -4.30
C LEU A 193 -32.20 -3.16 -2.98
N GLU A 194 -32.01 -4.47 -3.04
CA GLU A 194 -31.67 -5.35 -1.90
C GLU A 194 -30.16 -5.34 -1.58
#